data_AF-A0A7J9WPB2-F1
#
_entry.id   AF-A0A7J9WPB2-F1
#
_cell.length_a   1.000
_cell.length_b   1.000
_cell.length_c   1.000
_cell.angle_alpha   90.00
_cell.angle_beta   90.00
_cell.angle_gamma   90.00
#
_symmetry.space_group_name_H-M   'P 1'
#
loop_
_entity.id
_entity.type
_entity.pdbx_description
1 polymer ?
#
loop_
_entity_poly.entity_id
_entity_poly.type
_entity_poly.pdbx_seq_one_letter_code
_entity_poly.pdbx_strand_id
1 'polypeptide(L)'
;MLVSVDETRAVFVPHATAPVSDFADVYAAHHAEALRLAYLLCGDAHRAEDAVADAFVKVWRRWERGGIDSPRAYVRRAVVNEVNSRFRRLRLERREAQRRTGDDRGTQRHD
;
A
#
# COMPACT_ATOMS: atom_id res chain seq x y z
N MET A 1 -23.72 26.02 2.84
CA MET A 1 -23.03 24.96 3.59
C MET A 1 -22.80 23.80 2.66
N LEU A 2 -21.63 23.73 2.02
CA LEU A 2 -21.03 22.52 1.45
C LEU A 2 -19.52 22.72 1.54
N VAL A 3 -18.85 21.83 2.25
CA VAL A 3 -17.45 21.96 2.68
C VAL A 3 -16.54 21.58 1.52
N SER A 4 -15.65 22.51 1.15
CA SER A 4 -14.56 22.32 0.20
C SER A 4 -13.56 21.32 0.79
N VAL A 5 -13.40 20.16 0.15
CA VAL A 5 -12.29 19.24 0.41
C VAL A 5 -11.56 19.05 -0.91
N ASP A 6 -10.65 19.97 -1.20
CA ASP A 6 -9.54 19.72 -2.12
C ASP A 6 -8.30 20.40 -1.55
N GLU A 7 -7.88 19.85 -0.40
CA GLU A 7 -6.65 20.17 0.27
C GLU A 7 -5.72 18.95 0.09
N THR A 8 -4.95 18.92 -0.99
CA THR A 8 -3.54 18.49 -0.92
C THR A 8 -2.81 18.98 -2.17
N ARG A 9 -2.29 20.22 -2.09
CA ARG A 9 -1.29 20.70 -3.04
C ARG A 9 -0.08 19.76 -2.94
N ALA A 10 0.19 19.03 -4.01
CA ALA A 10 1.46 18.34 -4.19
C ALA A 10 2.59 19.37 -4.04
N VAL A 11 3.34 19.29 -2.95
CA VAL A 11 4.57 20.07 -2.78
C VAL A 11 5.58 19.48 -3.75
N PHE A 12 5.74 20.13 -4.89
CA PHE A 12 6.84 19.88 -5.82
C PHE A 12 8.15 20.25 -5.12
N VAL A 13 8.96 19.25 -4.76
CA VAL A 13 10.32 19.45 -4.27
C VAL A 13 11.26 19.36 -5.47
N PRO A 14 11.91 20.45 -5.90
CA PRO A 14 12.84 20.40 -7.02
C PRO A 14 14.15 19.71 -6.59
N HIS A 15 14.42 18.51 -7.11
CA HIS A 15 15.73 17.87 -7.01
C HIS A 15 16.65 18.46 -8.09
N ALA A 16 17.51 19.41 -7.70
CA ALA A 16 18.44 20.03 -8.63
C ALA A 16 19.69 19.15 -8.88
N THR A 17 19.90 18.85 -10.16
CA THR A 17 21.18 18.71 -10.90
C THR A 17 22.14 17.55 -10.59
N ALA A 18 21.96 16.40 -11.27
CA ALA A 18 22.99 15.57 -11.97
C ALA A 18 22.35 14.30 -12.58
N PRO A 19 22.92 13.66 -13.64
CA PRO A 19 22.31 12.51 -14.30
C PRO A 19 22.61 11.21 -13.53
N VAL A 20 21.80 10.97 -12.51
CA VAL A 20 21.47 9.64 -11.99
C VAL A 20 19.93 9.66 -11.98
N SER A 21 19.24 8.71 -12.63
CA SER A 21 17.78 8.66 -12.54
C SER A 21 17.40 8.55 -11.07
N ASP A 22 16.94 9.65 -10.48
CA ASP A 22 16.70 9.72 -9.05
C ASP A 22 15.48 8.87 -8.72
N PHE A 23 15.37 8.40 -7.49
CA PHE A 23 14.16 7.72 -7.04
C PHE A 23 12.92 8.61 -7.18
N ALA A 24 13.09 9.93 -7.10
CA ALA A 24 12.01 10.88 -7.38
C ALA A 24 11.41 10.68 -8.79
N ASP A 25 12.24 10.40 -9.80
CA ASP A 25 11.78 10.13 -11.17
C ASP A 25 11.00 8.80 -11.24
N VAL A 26 11.49 7.78 -10.53
CA VAL A 26 10.80 6.48 -10.41
C VAL A 26 9.43 6.66 -9.75
N TYR A 27 9.36 7.44 -8.68
CA TYR A 27 8.11 7.74 -7.99
C TYR A 27 7.15 8.49 -8.92
N ALA A 28 7.60 9.58 -9.52
CA ALA A 28 6.78 10.39 -10.43
C ALA A 28 6.26 9.58 -11.62
N ALA A 29 7.09 8.70 -12.20
CA ALA A 29 6.72 7.87 -13.34
C ALA A 29 5.69 6.77 -13.01
N HIS A 30 5.74 6.21 -11.80
CA HIS A 30 4.99 4.99 -11.47
C HIS A 30 3.88 5.15 -10.44
N HIS A 31 3.82 6.27 -9.71
CA HIS A 31 2.86 6.46 -8.61
C HIS A 31 1.39 6.39 -9.08
N ALA A 32 1.05 7.08 -10.17
CA ALA A 32 -0.33 7.09 -10.67
C ALA A 32 -0.80 5.71 -11.18
N GLU A 33 0.06 4.96 -11.89
CA GLU A 33 -0.28 3.60 -12.33
C GLU A 33 -0.33 2.61 -11.15
N ALA A 34 0.48 2.82 -10.11
CA ALA A 34 0.44 2.04 -8.88
C ALA A 34 -0.88 2.25 -8.12
N LEU A 35 -1.35 3.49 -7.97
CA LEU A 35 -2.64 3.82 -7.36
C LEU A 35 -3.80 3.19 -8.12
N ARG A 36 -3.82 3.34 -9.45
CA ARG A 36 -4.87 2.73 -10.28
C ARG A 36 -4.89 1.21 -10.13
N LEU A 37 -3.72 0.57 -10.13
CA LEU A 37 -3.61 -0.88 -9.93
C LEU A 37 -4.11 -1.28 -8.54
N ALA A 38 -3.67 -0.60 -7.49
CA ALA A 38 -4.09 -0.90 -6.13
C ALA A 38 -5.61 -0.76 -5.96
N TYR A 39 -6.19 0.33 -6.49
CA TYR A 39 -7.64 0.55 -6.48
C TYR A 39 -8.40 -0.56 -7.21
N LEU A 40 -7.94 -1.00 -8.38
CA LEU A 40 -8.57 -2.12 -9.10
C LEU A 40 -8.51 -3.44 -8.32
N LEU A 41 -7.48 -3.64 -7.49
CA LEU A 41 -7.33 -4.85 -6.69
C LEU A 41 -8.13 -4.81 -5.38
N CYS A 42 -8.33 -3.63 -4.78
CA CYS A 42 -8.95 -3.51 -3.45
C CYS A 42 -10.34 -2.86 -3.43
N GLY A 43 -10.71 -2.10 -4.47
CA GLY A 43 -11.99 -1.39 -4.60
C GLY A 43 -12.16 -0.19 -3.66
N ASP A 44 -11.11 0.29 -3.00
CA ASP A 44 -11.16 1.29 -1.93
C ASP A 44 -9.98 2.26 -2.06
N ALA A 45 -10.26 3.57 -2.16
CA ALA A 45 -9.25 4.59 -2.43
C ALA A 45 -8.23 4.72 -1.29
N HIS A 46 -8.69 4.78 -0.04
CA HIS A 46 -7.78 4.90 1.12
C HIS A 46 -6.90 3.67 1.27
N ARG A 47 -7.44 2.47 1.05
CA ARG A 47 -6.64 1.24 1.07
C ARG A 47 -5.66 1.17 -0.09
N ALA A 48 -6.00 1.75 -1.24
CA ALA A 48 -5.09 1.84 -2.37
C ALA A 48 -3.91 2.75 -2.04
N GLU A 49 -4.15 3.94 -1.50
CA GLU A 49 -3.13 4.90 -1.07
C GLU A 49 -2.17 4.28 -0.05
N ASP A 50 -2.71 3.67 1.00
CA ASP A 50 -1.95 2.92 2.01
C ASP A 50 -1.02 1.87 1.39
N ALA A 51 -1.57 1.02 0.51
CA ALA A 51 -0.83 -0.08 -0.10
C ALA A 51 0.27 0.44 -1.04
N VAL A 52 0.02 1.55 -1.74
CA VAL A 52 1.02 2.20 -2.59
C VAL A 52 2.12 2.84 -1.76
N ALA A 53 1.79 3.52 -0.66
CA ALA A 53 2.77 4.08 0.25
C ALA A 53 3.72 3.00 0.79
N ASP A 54 3.17 1.90 1.32
CA ASP A 54 3.95 0.75 1.81
C ASP A 54 4.81 0.12 0.69
N ALA A 55 4.26 0.02 -0.53
CA ALA A 55 4.99 -0.51 -1.67
C ALA A 55 6.19 0.37 -2.03
N PHE A 56 6.03 1.70 -2.09
CA PHE A 56 7.13 2.62 -2.38
C PHE A 56 8.18 2.67 -1.28
N VAL A 57 7.80 2.49 0.00
CA VAL A 57 8.79 2.29 1.08
C VAL A 57 9.67 1.05 0.81
N LYS A 58 9.08 -0.05 0.32
CA LYS A 58 9.85 -1.26 -0.03
C LYS A 58 10.69 -1.07 -1.30
N VAL A 59 10.20 -0.30 -2.27
CA VAL A 59 10.95 0.05 -3.48
C VAL A 59 12.17 0.90 -3.11
N TRP A 60 11.98 1.95 -2.30
CA TRP A 60 13.05 2.79 -1.77
C TRP A 60 14.13 1.97 -1.05
N ARG A 61 13.73 1.12 -0.09
CA ARG A 61 14.67 0.24 0.61
C ARG A 61 15.42 -0.72 -0.30
N ARG A 62 14.85 -1.11 -1.45
CA ARG A 62 15.54 -1.96 -2.44
C ARG A 62 16.52 -1.15 -3.27
N TRP A 63 16.09 0.04 -3.69
CA TRP A 63 16.90 1.02 -4.41
C TRP A 63 18.19 1.36 -3.67
N GLU A 64 18.08 1.69 -2.37
CA GLU A 64 19.23 2.00 -1.50
C GLU A 64 20.24 0.85 -1.36
N ARG A 65 19.82 -0.40 -1.62
CA ARG A 65 20.66 -1.59 -1.51
C ARG A 65 21.33 -2.01 -2.83
N GLY A 66 21.37 -1.13 -3.83
CA GLY A 66 22.05 -1.39 -5.11
C GLY A 66 21.13 -1.37 -6.33
N GLY A 67 20.10 -0.53 -6.32
CA GLY A 67 19.27 -0.24 -7.48
C GLY A 67 18.24 -1.31 -7.84
N ILE A 68 17.45 -1.00 -8.87
CA ILE A 68 16.40 -1.87 -9.41
C ILE A 68 16.50 -1.84 -10.94
N ASP A 69 16.76 -2.98 -11.56
CA ASP A 69 16.93 -3.08 -13.03
C ASP A 69 15.66 -2.68 -13.79
N SER A 70 14.49 -3.02 -13.25
CA SER A 70 13.19 -2.68 -13.83
C SER A 70 12.25 -2.10 -12.76
N PRO A 71 12.31 -0.78 -12.51
CA PRO A 71 11.51 -0.12 -11.47
C PRO A 71 10.00 -0.37 -11.63
N ARG A 72 9.48 -0.26 -12.86
CA ARG A 72 8.07 -0.51 -13.17
C ARG A 72 7.57 -1.88 -12.70
N ALA A 73 8.27 -2.94 -13.10
CA ALA A 73 7.89 -4.31 -12.73
C ALA A 73 7.97 -4.52 -11.21
N TYR A 74 8.99 -3.93 -10.58
CA TYR A 74 9.16 -4.03 -9.13
C TYR A 74 8.04 -3.30 -8.37
N VAL A 75 7.68 -2.08 -8.77
CA VAL A 75 6.57 -1.31 -8.19
C VAL A 75 5.27 -2.10 -8.31
N ARG A 76 4.93 -2.60 -9.50
CA ARG A 76 3.71 -3.41 -9.70
C ARG A 76 3.68 -4.64 -8.81
N ARG A 77 4.81 -5.36 -8.71
CA ARG A 77 4.93 -6.54 -7.84
C ARG A 77 4.76 -6.17 -6.37
N ALA A 78 5.38 -5.07 -5.92
CA ALA A 78 5.26 -4.59 -4.55
C ALA A 78 3.80 -4.25 -4.21
N VAL A 79 3.11 -3.50 -5.07
CA VAL A 79 1.69 -3.16 -4.89
C VAL A 79 0.80 -4.41 -4.77
N VAL A 80 0.94 -5.36 -5.70
CA VAL A 80 0.18 -6.62 -5.65
C VAL A 80 0.44 -7.38 -4.35
N ASN A 81 1.70 -7.41 -3.90
CA ASN A 81 2.06 -8.06 -2.65
C ASN A 81 1.44 -7.37 -1.43
N GLU A 82 1.42 -6.04 -1.36
CA GLU A 82 0.81 -5.30 -0.25
C GLU A 82 -0.69 -5.53 -0.17
N VAL A 83 -1.40 -5.41 -1.30
CA VAL A 83 -2.84 -5.64 -1.35
C VAL A 83 -3.18 -7.07 -0.93
N ASN A 84 -2.45 -8.07 -1.46
CA ASN A 84 -2.65 -9.47 -1.08
C ASN A 84 -2.33 -9.73 0.39
N SER A 85 -1.26 -9.14 0.92
CA SER A 85 -0.89 -9.30 2.33
C SER A 85 -1.96 -8.77 3.26
N ARG A 86 -2.54 -7.61 2.94
CA ARG A 86 -3.66 -7.02 3.69
C ARG A 86 -4.89 -7.93 3.66
N PHE A 87 -5.27 -8.47 2.51
CA PHE A 87 -6.39 -9.42 2.44
C PHE A 87 -6.14 -10.71 3.22
N ARG A 88 -4.92 -11.25 3.21
CA ARG A 88 -4.56 -12.40 4.05
C ARG A 88 -4.72 -12.07 5.52
N ARG A 89 -4.22 -10.91 5.97
CA ARG A 89 -4.31 -10.47 7.37
C ARG A 89 -5.77 -10.34 7.83
N LEU A 90 -6.62 -9.67 7.06
CA LEU A 90 -8.04 -9.54 7.36
C LEU A 90 -8.76 -10.90 7.45
N ARG A 91 -8.38 -11.87 6.60
CA ARG A 91 -8.93 -13.24 6.67
C ARG A 91 -8.50 -13.96 7.94
N LEU A 92 -7.25 -13.79 8.39
CA LEU A 92 -6.75 -14.37 9.63
C LEU A 92 -7.43 -13.75 10.85
N GLU A 93 -7.50 -12.43 10.92
CA GLU A 93 -8.18 -11.68 11.99
C GLU A 93 -9.65 -12.12 12.13
N ARG A 94 -10.38 -12.27 11.02
CA ARG A 94 -11.76 -12.80 11.02
C ARG A 94 -11.86 -14.22 11.55
N ARG A 95 -10.94 -15.10 11.16
CA ARG A 95 -10.90 -16.50 11.65
C ARG A 95 -10.61 -16.56 13.15
N GLU A 96 -9.70 -15.73 13.64
CA GLU A 96 -9.39 -15.65 15.06
C GLU A 96 -10.54 -15.08 15.88
N ALA A 97 -11.24 -14.07 15.38
CA ALA A 97 -12.45 -13.54 16.01
C ALA A 97 -13.54 -14.61 16.10
N GLN A 98 -13.76 -15.38 15.03
CA GLN A 98 -14.71 -16.50 15.03
C GLN A 98 -14.33 -17.60 16.02
N ARG A 99 -13.03 -17.91 16.17
CA ARG A 99 -12.54 -18.87 17.18
C ARG A 99 -12.80 -18.37 18.60
N ARG A 100 -12.46 -17.12 18.91
CA ARG A 100 -12.70 -16.50 20.23
C ARG A 100 -14.19 -16.52 20.60
N THR A 101 -15.06 -16.05 19.71
CA THR A 101 -16.51 -16.07 19.95
C THR A 101 -17.08 -17.48 20.06
N GLY A 102 -16.48 -18.47 19.37
CA GLY A 102 -16.87 -19.87 19.50
C GLY A 102 -16.52 -20.48 20.85
N ASP A 103 -15.36 -20.11 21.38
CA ASP A 103 -14.86 -20.53 22.70
C ASP A 103 -15.76 -20.00 23.84
N ASP A 104 -16.13 -18.72 23.78
CA ASP A 104 -16.99 -18.06 24.80
C ASP A 104 -18.38 -18.71 24.96
N ARG A 105 -18.92 -19.32 23.89
CA ARG A 105 -20.22 -20.04 23.95
C ARG A 105 -20.11 -21.43 24.59
N GLY A 106 -18.91 -22.01 24.63
CA GLY A 106 -18.65 -23.30 25.29
C GLY A 106 -18.61 -23.15 26.81
N THR A 107 -18.10 -22.02 27.30
CA THR A 107 -17.91 -21.75 28.73
C THR A 107 -19.22 -21.44 29.47
N GLN A 108 -20.28 -21.04 28.78
CA GLN A 108 -21.58 -20.63 29.37
C GLN A 108 -22.55 -21.81 29.64
N ARG A 109 -22.13 -23.07 29.48
CA ARG A 109 -22.98 -24.26 29.67
C ARG A 109 -22.52 -25.12 30.85
N HIS A 110 -22.39 -24.54 32.03
CA HIS A 110 -22.21 -25.32 33.26
C HIS A 110 -22.65 -24.44 34.43
N ASP A 111 -23.94 -24.48 34.76
CA ASP A 111 -24.52 -24.12 36.07
C ASP A 111 -25.94 -24.72 36.19
#